data_AF-A0A009HLD6-F1
#
_entry.id   AF-A0A009HLD6-F1
#
_cell.length_a   1.000
_cell.length_b   1.000
_cell.length_c   1.000
_cell.angle_alpha   90.00
_cell.angle_beta   90.00
_cell.angle_gamma   90.00
#
_symmetry.space_group_name_H-M   'P 1'
#
loop_
_entity.id
_entity.type
_entity.pdbx_description
1 polymer ?
#
loop_
_entity_poly.entity_id
_entity_poly.type
_entity_poly.pdbx_seq_one_letter_code
_entity_poly.pdbx_strand_id
1 'polypeptide(L)'
;MKNYQKVLGVLTVIAAMPLMAQTTIKVTTFNDEDNENMNTCSLREAITAAEMRKSYGGCEVPAIDQNYTIQLDAGTYTLNKELTPKIALNIIGKEATDWERKGVLTNDYPAQKPLQTRINAGGKSRIFNTAVYQQSLTLTNIILENGKSAEQGGAIYAGADVTLKNSQILNSQASKGGAIYLGGSTASLTMNHSLVQGNGKASTEGSILAMSCMFNNSYSGRIFSFDSNSFIDNGGINSISIFDFCGSPTAKFTNNTIAKNLASLTNGNIIKFTGDADPLKNQTSKLSSSSSLTLQNNTIVENSAYTTFLYDKLGTKELNFNILAFNTGSYACKYLLGAAAAEKDTGLNLKFNALNLTGNTPKCDIPTEVISTGNTNIDIKNEVFSNLLEPLKEANENNGFLPIYYPKNNFSATDLIDVDLENKGTCQTQDQRGLSRLVSNTYYYQTLEKSKN
;
A
#
# COMPACT_ATOMS: atom_id res chain seq x y z
N MET A 1 22.77 32.99 26.70
CA MET A 1 23.42 31.69 26.92
C MET A 1 22.87 31.06 28.19
N LYS A 2 21.98 30.07 28.05
CA LYS A 2 21.58 29.16 29.13
C LYS A 2 21.49 27.76 28.51
N ASN A 3 22.48 26.94 28.82
CA ASN A 3 22.58 25.56 28.39
C ASN A 3 21.59 24.71 29.19
N TYR A 4 20.63 24.10 28.51
CA TYR A 4 19.91 22.95 29.05
C TYR A 4 20.45 21.70 28.38
N GLN A 5 21.19 20.91 29.16
CA GLN A 5 21.49 19.52 28.80
C GLN A 5 20.16 18.77 28.70
N LYS A 6 19.81 18.35 27.49
CA LYS A 6 18.77 17.34 27.26
C LYS A 6 19.46 16.02 26.97
N VAL A 7 19.08 15.03 27.76
CA VAL A 7 19.38 13.61 27.58
C VAL A 7 19.15 13.24 26.11
N LEU A 8 20.23 12.85 25.45
CA LEU A 8 20.26 12.46 24.05
C LEU A 8 19.69 11.03 23.97
N GLY A 9 18.44 10.92 23.53
CA GLY A 9 17.76 9.64 23.34
C GLY A 9 17.26 9.48 21.92
N VAL A 10 18.16 9.52 20.92
CA VAL A 10 17.85 9.14 19.54
C VAL A 10 19.13 8.59 18.88
N LEU A 11 19.25 7.26 18.77
CA LEU A 11 20.10 6.64 17.76
C LEU A 11 19.25 6.48 16.51
N THR A 12 19.01 7.60 15.82
CA THR A 12 18.61 7.57 14.42
C THR A 12 19.78 6.97 13.67
N VAL A 13 19.60 5.79 13.09
CA VAL A 13 20.38 5.42 11.91
C VAL A 13 19.90 6.36 10.80
N ILE A 14 20.39 7.59 10.82
CA ILE A 14 20.54 8.38 9.60
C ILE A 14 21.57 7.56 8.84
N ALA A 15 21.11 6.75 7.88
CA ALA A 15 22.00 6.39 6.80
C ALA A 15 22.48 7.73 6.26
N ALA A 16 23.72 8.09 6.59
CA ALA A 16 24.40 9.22 5.99
C ALA A 16 24.60 8.82 4.52
N MET A 17 23.55 9.02 3.72
CA MET A 17 23.69 9.01 2.28
C MET A 17 24.64 10.17 1.99
N PRO A 18 25.76 9.94 1.29
CA PRO A 18 26.55 11.05 0.82
C PRO A 18 25.62 11.98 0.05
N LEU A 19 25.61 13.26 0.44
CA LEU A 19 24.88 14.31 -0.26
C LEU A 19 25.58 14.52 -1.61
N MET A 20 25.38 13.60 -2.54
CA MET A 20 25.71 13.82 -3.93
C MET A 20 24.78 14.95 -4.37
N ALA A 21 25.36 16.09 -4.76
CA ALA A 21 24.59 17.21 -5.27
C ALA A 21 23.81 16.73 -6.50
N GLN A 22 22.52 16.44 -6.33
CA GLN A 22 21.65 15.97 -7.40
C GLN A 22 21.13 17.17 -8.17
N THR A 23 21.37 17.21 -9.48
CA THR A 23 20.89 18.31 -10.31
C THR A 23 19.36 18.27 -10.37
N THR A 24 18.71 19.40 -10.05
CA THR A 24 17.24 19.51 -10.03
C THR A 24 16.74 20.24 -11.27
N ILE A 25 15.80 19.62 -11.99
CA ILE A 25 15.03 20.25 -13.06
C ILE A 25 13.69 20.69 -12.47
N LYS A 26 13.42 21.99 -12.49
CA LYS A 26 12.15 22.55 -11.98
C LYS A 26 11.13 22.65 -13.10
N VAL A 27 9.96 22.07 -12.88
CA VAL A 27 8.83 22.18 -13.80
C VAL A 27 8.07 23.48 -13.48
N THR A 28 7.84 24.31 -14.49
CA THR A 28 7.28 25.68 -14.33
C THR A 28 5.93 25.88 -15.00
N THR A 29 5.41 24.90 -15.73
CA THR A 29 4.04 24.92 -16.27
C THR A 29 3.27 23.63 -15.95
N PHE A 30 1.96 23.77 -15.82
CA PHE A 30 1.02 22.67 -15.60
C PHE A 30 0.52 22.01 -16.90
N ASN A 31 0.82 22.64 -18.04
CA ASN A 31 0.46 22.11 -19.36
C ASN A 31 1.35 20.92 -19.73
N ASP A 32 0.81 20.01 -20.54
CA ASP A 32 1.59 18.95 -21.18
C ASP A 32 2.14 19.46 -22.52
N GLU A 33 3.33 20.08 -22.47
CA GLU A 33 4.01 20.62 -23.65
C GLU A 33 5.15 19.68 -24.08
N ASP A 34 5.50 19.67 -25.37
CA ASP A 34 6.58 18.86 -25.93
C ASP A 34 7.40 19.67 -26.94
N ASN A 35 8.27 20.55 -26.41
CA ASN A 35 9.11 21.48 -27.16
C ASN A 35 8.30 22.53 -27.96
N GLU A 36 7.18 22.96 -27.39
CA GLU A 36 6.27 23.94 -27.98
C GLU A 36 6.53 25.36 -27.47
N ASN A 37 6.98 25.49 -26.20
CA ASN A 37 7.24 26.76 -25.55
C ASN A 37 8.62 26.77 -24.89
N MET A 38 9.49 27.71 -25.27
CA MET A 38 10.84 27.82 -24.73
C MET A 38 10.91 28.58 -23.39
N ASN A 39 9.80 29.18 -22.93
CA ASN A 39 9.78 29.99 -21.71
C ASN A 39 9.27 29.22 -20.48
N THR A 40 8.67 28.05 -20.69
CA THR A 40 8.12 27.21 -19.62
C THR A 40 8.62 25.79 -19.77
N CYS A 41 8.80 25.11 -18.65
CA CYS A 41 9.25 23.74 -18.57
C CYS A 41 8.08 22.86 -18.14
N SER A 42 7.58 22.00 -19.03
CA SER A 42 6.55 21.01 -18.71
C SER A 42 7.12 19.77 -18.03
N LEU A 43 6.27 18.94 -17.41
CA LEU A 43 6.72 17.67 -16.82
C LEU A 43 7.32 16.74 -17.89
N ARG A 44 6.73 16.71 -19.08
CA ARG A 44 7.21 15.87 -20.19
C ARG A 44 8.56 16.36 -20.69
N GLU A 45 8.70 17.67 -20.89
CA GLU A 45 9.97 18.27 -21.29
C GLU A 45 11.05 18.06 -20.24
N ALA A 46 10.71 18.12 -18.95
CA ALA A 46 11.67 17.87 -17.87
C ALA A 46 12.20 16.43 -17.90
N ILE A 47 11.32 15.46 -18.17
CA ILE A 47 11.71 14.07 -18.37
C ILE A 47 12.61 13.95 -19.61
N THR A 48 12.22 14.52 -20.75
CA THR A 48 13.02 14.49 -21.98
C THR A 48 14.39 15.16 -21.81
N ALA A 49 14.46 16.29 -21.10
CA ALA A 49 15.69 17.00 -20.81
C ALA A 49 16.63 16.17 -19.93
N ALA A 50 16.08 15.48 -18.92
CA ALA A 50 16.83 14.56 -18.08
C ALA A 50 17.38 13.37 -18.88
N GLU A 51 16.56 12.78 -19.77
CA GLU A 51 16.98 11.69 -20.67
C GLU A 51 18.12 12.10 -21.61
N MET A 52 18.00 13.28 -22.21
CA MET A 52 18.99 13.83 -23.16
C MET A 52 20.23 14.38 -22.46
N ARG A 53 20.15 14.63 -21.14
CA ARG A 53 21.15 15.36 -20.35
C ARG A 53 21.48 16.72 -20.97
N LYS A 54 20.46 17.37 -21.52
CA LYS A 54 20.56 18.62 -22.26
C LYS A 54 19.22 19.34 -22.13
N SER A 55 19.27 20.67 -22.07
CA SER A 55 18.06 21.50 -22.10
C SER A 55 17.16 21.13 -23.29
N TYR A 56 15.86 21.02 -23.03
CA TYR A 56 14.84 20.64 -24.00
C TYR A 56 13.53 21.39 -23.67
N GLY A 57 12.87 21.97 -24.67
CA GLY A 57 11.80 22.93 -24.44
C GLY A 57 12.30 24.13 -23.61
N GLY A 58 11.48 24.61 -22.67
CA GLY A 58 11.90 25.60 -21.65
C GLY A 58 12.53 24.99 -20.39
N CYS A 59 12.86 23.70 -20.38
CA CYS A 59 13.56 23.06 -19.27
C CYS A 59 15.08 23.22 -19.41
N GLU A 60 15.66 24.09 -18.59
CA GLU A 60 17.10 24.28 -18.53
C GLU A 60 17.79 23.20 -17.69
N VAL A 61 18.85 22.62 -18.25
CA VAL A 61 19.70 21.63 -17.56
C VAL A 61 21.10 22.24 -17.39
N PRO A 62 21.45 22.72 -16.18
CA PRO A 62 22.65 23.53 -15.97
C PRO A 62 23.96 22.73 -15.99
N ALA A 63 23.90 21.41 -15.85
CA ALA A 63 25.05 20.52 -15.86
C ALA A 63 24.65 19.15 -16.39
N ILE A 64 25.58 18.45 -17.05
CA ILE A 64 25.41 17.06 -17.45
C ILE A 64 25.56 16.18 -16.20
N ASP A 65 24.44 15.77 -15.62
CA ASP A 65 24.37 14.86 -14.47
C ASP A 65 23.97 13.45 -14.91
N GLN A 66 24.37 12.45 -14.12
CA GLN A 66 23.89 11.08 -14.26
C GLN A 66 22.54 10.88 -13.57
N ASN A 67 22.22 11.69 -12.55
CA ASN A 67 20.99 11.58 -11.77
C ASN A 67 20.30 12.94 -11.66
N TYR A 68 19.12 13.08 -12.28
CA TYR A 68 18.29 14.26 -12.10
C TYR A 68 17.15 14.01 -11.11
N THR A 69 16.80 15.03 -10.35
CA THR A 69 15.50 15.12 -9.66
C THR A 69 14.61 16.06 -10.43
N ILE A 70 13.38 15.63 -10.69
CA ILE A 70 12.34 16.51 -11.24
C ILE A 70 11.51 17.04 -10.09
N GLN A 71 11.54 18.36 -9.88
CA GLN A 71 10.78 19.03 -8.83
C GLN A 71 9.53 19.68 -9.43
N LEU A 72 8.39 19.34 -8.84
CA LEU A 72 7.08 19.90 -9.16
C LEU A 72 6.63 20.88 -8.08
N ASP A 73 5.90 21.91 -8.47
CA ASP A 73 5.20 22.82 -7.57
C ASP A 73 3.76 22.34 -7.28
N ALA A 74 3.07 23.05 -6.40
CA ALA A 74 1.67 22.77 -6.07
C ALA A 74 0.78 23.10 -7.26
N GLY A 75 -0.10 22.17 -7.64
CA GLY A 75 -1.00 22.32 -8.78
C GLY A 75 -1.29 20.99 -9.48
N THR A 76 -1.95 21.08 -10.62
CA THR A 76 -2.40 19.92 -11.40
C THR A 76 -1.74 19.91 -12.77
N TYR A 77 -0.74 19.05 -12.93
CA TYR A 77 -0.10 18.74 -14.20
C TYR A 77 -1.04 17.84 -15.02
N THR A 78 -1.62 18.38 -16.09
CA THR A 78 -2.47 17.60 -16.99
C THR A 78 -1.59 16.80 -17.93
N LEU A 79 -1.96 15.57 -18.27
CA LEU A 79 -1.31 14.78 -19.32
C LEU A 79 -2.26 14.54 -20.50
N ASN A 80 -1.74 14.71 -21.70
CA ASN A 80 -2.41 14.41 -22.96
C ASN A 80 -2.01 13.03 -23.51
N LYS A 81 -0.83 12.53 -23.12
CA LYS A 81 -0.32 11.21 -23.51
C LYS A 81 0.49 10.56 -22.39
N GLU A 82 0.70 9.26 -22.50
CA GLU A 82 1.52 8.46 -21.57
C GLU A 82 2.96 9.01 -21.43
N LEU A 83 3.55 8.89 -20.23
CA LEU A 83 4.97 9.14 -19.97
C LEU A 83 5.73 7.82 -20.03
N THR A 84 6.70 7.72 -20.95
CA THR A 84 7.48 6.49 -21.20
C THR A 84 8.97 6.75 -20.97
N PRO A 85 9.41 6.83 -19.71
CA PRO A 85 10.76 7.26 -19.39
C PRO A 85 11.83 6.27 -19.82
N LYS A 86 12.93 6.79 -20.40
CA LYS A 86 14.11 6.04 -20.85
C LYS A 86 15.21 5.92 -19.81
N ILE A 87 15.11 6.68 -18.74
CA ILE A 87 16.01 6.64 -17.58
C ILE A 87 15.21 6.42 -16.29
N ALA A 88 15.90 6.01 -15.22
CA ALA A 88 15.34 6.00 -13.88
C ALA A 88 14.90 7.41 -13.47
N LEU A 89 13.70 7.53 -12.91
CA LEU A 89 13.13 8.82 -12.52
C LEU A 89 12.98 8.94 -11.00
N ASN A 90 13.36 10.12 -10.50
CA ASN A 90 13.00 10.61 -9.17
C ASN A 90 12.20 11.90 -9.31
N ILE A 91 10.90 11.86 -9.01
CA ILE A 91 10.00 13.01 -9.11
C ILE A 91 9.47 13.35 -7.72
N ILE A 92 9.62 14.61 -7.33
CA ILE A 92 9.23 15.12 -6.03
C ILE A 92 8.18 16.22 -6.22
N GLY A 93 7.02 16.02 -5.61
CA GLY A 93 5.97 17.04 -5.51
C GLY A 93 6.32 18.13 -4.51
N LYS A 94 5.47 19.16 -4.43
CA LYS A 94 5.60 20.19 -3.41
C LYS A 94 5.56 19.55 -2.02
N GLU A 95 6.48 19.95 -1.15
CA GLU A 95 6.44 19.53 0.24
C GLU A 95 5.09 19.89 0.87
N ALA A 96 4.41 18.87 1.39
CA ALA A 96 3.11 19.03 2.03
C ALA A 96 3.31 19.27 3.54
N THR A 97 4.01 20.35 3.89
CA THR A 97 4.37 20.70 5.26
C THR A 97 4.12 22.18 5.58
N ASP A 98 4.02 22.49 6.87
CA ASP A 98 3.80 23.82 7.41
C ASP A 98 4.78 24.12 8.55
N TRP A 99 5.72 25.03 8.29
CA TRP A 99 6.75 25.40 9.26
C TRP A 99 6.29 26.46 10.27
N GLU A 100 5.10 27.03 10.09
CA GLU A 100 4.56 28.05 11.01
C GLU A 100 3.82 27.44 12.19
N ARG A 101 3.47 26.15 12.11
CA ARG A 101 2.75 25.42 13.16
C ARG A 101 3.35 24.04 13.44
N LYS A 102 3.15 23.56 14.66
CA LYS A 102 3.49 22.20 15.06
C LYS A 102 2.44 21.20 14.58
N GLY A 103 2.87 20.00 14.21
CA GLY A 103 2.00 18.90 13.84
C GLY A 103 1.18 18.41 15.03
N VAL A 104 -0.11 18.10 14.80
CA VAL A 104 -1.01 17.62 15.87
C VAL A 104 -0.56 16.27 16.42
N LEU A 105 0.03 15.42 15.58
CA LEU A 105 0.51 14.09 15.98
C LEU A 105 1.89 14.11 16.66
N THR A 106 2.80 14.95 16.17
CA THR A 106 4.19 14.97 16.64
C THR A 106 4.43 16.01 17.74
N ASN A 107 3.54 17.01 17.87
CA ASN A 107 3.75 18.22 18.67
C ASN A 107 5.10 18.93 18.34
N ASP A 108 5.53 18.81 17.09
CA ASP A 108 6.80 19.35 16.58
C ASP A 108 6.65 19.94 15.18
N TYR A 109 7.64 20.72 14.75
CA TYR A 109 7.68 21.34 13.42
C TYR A 109 8.36 20.43 12.38
N PRO A 110 7.92 20.46 11.11
CA PRO A 110 6.72 21.14 10.61
C PRO A 110 5.44 20.30 10.79
N ALA A 111 4.28 20.93 10.79
CA ALA A 111 3.01 20.20 10.67
C ALA A 111 2.82 19.64 9.26
N GLN A 112 2.16 18.50 9.14
CA GLN A 112 1.79 17.94 7.84
C GLN A 112 0.60 18.72 7.22
N LYS A 113 0.54 18.75 5.89
CA LYS A 113 -0.55 19.26 5.07
C LYS A 113 -1.04 18.17 4.10
N PRO A 114 -2.24 18.30 3.51
CA PRO A 114 -2.63 17.48 2.37
C PRO A 114 -1.66 17.67 1.20
N LEU A 115 -1.46 16.62 0.38
CA LEU A 115 -0.68 16.73 -0.85
C LEU A 115 -1.28 17.75 -1.82
N GLN A 116 -0.40 18.51 -2.48
CA GLN A 116 -0.79 19.63 -3.35
C GLN A 116 -0.37 19.46 -4.81
N THR A 117 0.45 18.45 -5.13
CA THR A 117 0.91 18.18 -6.49
C THR A 117 0.16 16.99 -7.08
N ARG A 118 -0.52 17.21 -8.21
CA ARG A 118 -1.30 16.20 -8.93
C ARG A 118 -0.76 16.02 -10.34
N ILE A 119 -0.62 14.78 -10.79
CA ILE A 119 -0.43 14.40 -12.19
C ILE A 119 -1.70 13.69 -12.64
N ASN A 120 -2.45 14.34 -13.53
CA ASN A 120 -3.79 13.93 -13.93
C ASN A 120 -3.84 13.60 -15.43
N ALA A 121 -4.13 12.34 -15.77
CA ALA A 121 -4.28 11.92 -17.17
C ALA A 121 -5.70 12.09 -17.72
N GLY A 122 -6.64 12.58 -16.90
CA GLY A 122 -8.02 12.90 -17.33
C GLY A 122 -8.79 11.74 -17.96
N GLY A 123 -8.40 10.49 -17.66
CA GLY A 123 -8.95 9.29 -18.30
C GLY A 123 -8.56 9.10 -19.77
N LYS A 124 -7.57 9.85 -20.28
CA LYS A 124 -7.15 9.82 -21.69
C LYS A 124 -6.02 8.83 -21.95
N SER A 125 -5.15 8.60 -20.96
CA SER A 125 -4.00 7.71 -21.09
C SER A 125 -3.61 7.11 -19.75
N ARG A 126 -2.76 6.08 -19.78
CA ARG A 126 -1.95 5.68 -18.62
C ARG A 126 -1.01 6.84 -18.28
N ILE A 127 -0.63 6.95 -17.00
CA ILE A 127 0.27 8.02 -16.56
C ILE A 127 1.72 7.64 -16.87
N PHE A 128 2.22 6.55 -16.27
CA PHE A 128 3.60 6.09 -16.45
C PHE A 128 3.65 4.68 -17.05
N ASN A 129 4.52 4.50 -18.04
CA ASN A 129 4.88 3.21 -18.60
C ASN A 129 6.39 3.05 -18.60
N THR A 130 6.90 2.38 -17.57
CA THR A 130 8.32 2.06 -17.46
C THR A 130 8.65 0.68 -18.03
N ALA A 131 7.65 -0.07 -18.53
CA ALA A 131 7.82 -1.39 -19.11
C ALA A 131 8.66 -1.39 -20.40
N VAL A 132 8.59 -0.30 -21.18
CA VAL A 132 9.32 -0.19 -22.46
C VAL A 132 10.83 -0.21 -22.26
N TYR A 133 11.33 0.55 -21.27
CA TYR A 133 12.77 0.72 -21.04
C TYR A 133 13.26 0.11 -19.72
N GLN A 134 12.37 -0.54 -18.95
CA GLN A 134 12.67 -1.18 -17.67
C GLN A 134 13.37 -0.25 -16.68
N GLN A 135 12.84 0.96 -16.53
CA GLN A 135 13.40 1.99 -15.67
C GLN A 135 12.65 2.10 -14.35
N SER A 136 13.38 2.38 -13.27
CA SER A 136 12.76 2.58 -11.95
C SER A 136 12.07 3.93 -11.86
N LEU A 137 11.05 3.99 -11.00
CA LEU A 137 10.24 5.19 -10.78
C LEU A 137 10.07 5.43 -9.29
N THR A 138 10.60 6.55 -8.80
CA THR A 138 10.36 7.02 -7.43
C THR A 138 9.51 8.28 -7.47
N LEU A 139 8.38 8.24 -6.77
CA LEU A 139 7.46 9.38 -6.60
C LEU A 139 7.35 9.72 -5.12
N THR A 140 7.54 11.00 -4.80
CA THR A 140 7.41 11.51 -3.43
C THR A 140 6.47 12.70 -3.40
N ASN A 141 5.49 12.73 -2.48
CA ASN A 141 4.53 13.82 -2.32
C ASN A 141 3.66 14.10 -3.57
N ILE A 142 3.30 13.04 -4.31
CA ILE A 142 2.57 13.16 -5.58
C ILE A 142 1.24 12.40 -5.53
N ILE A 143 0.21 13.02 -6.09
CA ILE A 143 -1.06 12.36 -6.40
C ILE A 143 -1.05 12.00 -7.89
N LEU A 144 -1.20 10.71 -8.21
CA LEU A 144 -1.53 10.22 -9.55
C LEU A 144 -3.04 10.06 -9.67
N GLU A 145 -3.66 10.64 -10.69
CA GLU A 145 -5.11 10.64 -10.79
C GLU A 145 -5.63 10.40 -12.21
N ASN A 146 -6.74 9.67 -12.30
CA ASN A 146 -7.46 9.38 -13.54
C ASN A 146 -6.59 8.76 -14.65
N GLY A 147 -5.61 7.92 -14.28
CA GLY A 147 -4.87 7.11 -15.25
C GLY A 147 -5.78 6.06 -15.89
N LYS A 148 -5.74 5.90 -17.22
CA LYS A 148 -6.57 4.92 -17.93
C LYS A 148 -5.83 4.16 -19.01
N SER A 149 -5.88 2.84 -18.94
CA SER A 149 -5.39 1.90 -19.96
C SER A 149 -6.49 0.92 -20.33
N ALA A 150 -6.53 0.46 -21.58
CA ALA A 150 -7.47 -0.59 -21.98
C ALA A 150 -7.06 -1.97 -21.42
N GLU A 151 -5.77 -2.18 -21.18
CA GLU A 151 -5.22 -3.50 -20.88
C GLU A 151 -4.67 -3.54 -19.46
N GLN A 152 -3.44 -3.06 -19.27
CA GLN A 152 -2.67 -3.23 -18.04
C GLN A 152 -2.36 -1.87 -17.41
N GLY A 153 -2.39 -1.74 -16.09
CA GLY A 153 -1.88 -0.58 -15.36
C GLY A 153 -2.60 0.72 -15.69
N GLY A 154 -3.57 1.15 -14.88
CA GLY A 154 -4.26 2.42 -15.15
C GLY A 154 -3.35 3.62 -14.92
N ALA A 155 -2.72 3.68 -13.73
CA ALA A 155 -1.74 4.71 -13.42
C ALA A 155 -0.35 4.30 -13.91
N ILE A 156 0.11 3.10 -13.54
CA ILE A 156 1.50 2.67 -13.75
C ILE A 156 1.55 1.29 -14.40
N TYR A 157 2.30 1.18 -15.49
CA TYR A 157 2.80 -0.09 -16.01
C TYR A 157 4.30 -0.20 -15.79
N ALA A 158 4.68 -1.04 -14.83
CA ALA A 158 6.03 -1.09 -14.32
C ALA A 158 6.89 -2.15 -15.04
N GLY A 159 8.01 -1.71 -15.61
CA GLY A 159 9.09 -2.58 -16.11
C GLY A 159 10.19 -2.86 -15.09
N ALA A 160 10.34 -1.98 -14.11
CA ALA A 160 11.29 -2.10 -13.01
C ALA A 160 10.67 -1.50 -11.74
N ASP A 161 11.48 -1.35 -10.70
CA ASP A 161 11.01 -1.00 -9.36
C ASP A 161 10.25 0.32 -9.31
N VAL A 162 9.13 0.30 -8.61
CA VAL A 162 8.30 1.47 -8.32
C VAL A 162 8.30 1.74 -6.83
N THR A 163 8.62 2.98 -6.45
CA THR A 163 8.60 3.44 -5.07
C THR A 163 7.67 4.64 -4.92
N LEU A 164 6.66 4.53 -4.06
CA LEU A 164 5.73 5.59 -3.73
C LEU A 164 5.92 5.99 -2.26
N LYS A 165 6.27 7.25 -2.01
CA LYS A 165 6.49 7.80 -0.67
C LYS A 165 5.54 8.95 -0.45
N ASN A 166 4.71 8.89 0.58
CA ASN A 166 3.70 9.91 0.86
C ASN A 166 2.94 10.32 -0.41
N SER A 167 2.42 9.35 -1.15
CA SER A 167 1.86 9.56 -2.48
C SER A 167 0.47 8.93 -2.57
N GLN A 168 -0.28 9.28 -3.62
CA GLN A 168 -1.62 8.74 -3.82
C GLN A 168 -1.81 8.24 -5.24
N ILE A 169 -2.60 7.17 -5.40
CA ILE A 169 -3.15 6.77 -6.70
C ILE A 169 -4.67 6.77 -6.60
N LEU A 170 -5.29 7.63 -7.39
CA LEU A 170 -6.72 7.90 -7.33
C LEU A 170 -7.38 7.58 -8.67
N ASN A 171 -8.56 6.94 -8.62
CA ASN A 171 -9.50 6.83 -9.73
C ASN A 171 -8.90 6.30 -11.04
N SER A 172 -7.86 5.47 -10.96
CA SER A 172 -7.20 4.91 -12.14
C SER A 172 -7.82 3.59 -12.56
N GLN A 173 -7.82 3.30 -13.86
CA GLN A 173 -8.56 2.20 -14.45
C GLN A 173 -7.74 1.46 -15.52
N ALA A 174 -7.70 0.13 -15.40
CA ALA A 174 -7.26 -0.79 -16.45
C ALA A 174 -7.97 -2.14 -16.32
N SER A 175 -7.98 -2.97 -17.36
CA SER A 175 -8.58 -4.32 -17.25
C SER A 175 -7.84 -5.16 -16.20
N LYS A 176 -6.51 -5.08 -16.17
CA LYS A 176 -5.63 -5.73 -15.21
C LYS A 176 -4.74 -4.72 -14.49
N GLY A 177 -4.67 -4.77 -13.16
CA GLY A 177 -3.86 -3.81 -12.41
C GLY A 177 -4.46 -2.41 -12.53
N GLY A 178 -5.68 -2.23 -12.01
CA GLY A 178 -6.47 -1.01 -12.18
C GLY A 178 -5.68 0.25 -11.80
N ALA A 179 -4.93 0.20 -10.70
CA ALA A 179 -3.90 1.18 -10.38
C ALA A 179 -2.55 0.83 -11.03
N ILE A 180 -1.99 -0.33 -10.69
CA ILE A 180 -0.63 -0.72 -11.05
C ILE A 180 -0.60 -2.12 -11.65
N TYR A 181 0.11 -2.27 -12.76
CA TYR A 181 0.48 -3.58 -13.30
C TYR A 181 2.01 -3.73 -13.34
N LEU A 182 2.52 -4.85 -12.83
CA LEU A 182 3.95 -5.16 -12.87
C LEU A 182 4.27 -6.14 -14.03
N GLY A 183 4.94 -5.64 -15.06
CA GLY A 183 5.27 -6.39 -16.28
C GLY A 183 6.68 -6.97 -16.31
N GLY A 184 7.69 -6.19 -15.91
CA GLY A 184 9.08 -6.62 -16.01
C GLY A 184 9.44 -7.69 -14.98
N SER A 185 10.32 -8.63 -15.29
CA SER A 185 10.53 -9.88 -14.52
C SER A 185 10.91 -9.70 -13.04
N THR A 186 11.55 -8.59 -12.69
CA THR A 186 12.01 -8.27 -11.33
C THR A 186 11.36 -7.03 -10.72
N ALA A 187 10.44 -6.38 -11.43
CA ALA A 187 9.83 -5.13 -10.98
C ALA A 187 9.16 -5.33 -9.60
N SER A 188 9.66 -4.61 -8.61
CA SER A 188 9.17 -4.60 -7.23
C SER A 188 8.33 -3.36 -6.95
N LEU A 189 7.51 -3.40 -5.90
CA LEU A 189 6.65 -2.30 -5.51
C LEU A 189 6.81 -1.98 -4.03
N THR A 190 7.26 -0.76 -3.74
CA THR A 190 7.36 -0.23 -2.38
C THR A 190 6.39 0.94 -2.23
N MET A 191 5.55 0.91 -1.21
CA MET A 191 4.67 2.01 -0.85
C MET A 191 4.81 2.30 0.64
N ASN A 192 5.11 3.55 0.96
CA ASN A 192 5.18 4.03 2.33
C ASN A 192 4.26 5.24 2.51
N HIS A 193 3.43 5.18 3.55
CA HIS A 193 2.54 6.27 3.93
C HIS A 193 1.68 6.80 2.78
N SER A 194 1.11 5.91 1.97
CA SER A 194 0.43 6.26 0.72
C SER A 194 -1.04 5.85 0.70
N LEU A 195 -1.84 6.48 -0.17
CA LEU A 195 -3.27 6.19 -0.37
C LEU A 195 -3.52 5.62 -1.76
N VAL A 196 -4.25 4.51 -1.83
CA VAL A 196 -4.77 3.97 -3.10
C VAL A 196 -6.29 3.92 -2.98
N GLN A 197 -6.98 4.75 -3.76
CA GLN A 197 -8.42 4.91 -3.62
C GLN A 197 -9.18 5.01 -4.94
N GLY A 198 -10.33 4.37 -5.01
CA GLY A 198 -11.24 4.48 -6.16
C GLY A 198 -10.73 3.81 -7.43
N ASN A 199 -9.67 3.01 -7.37
CA ASN A 199 -9.05 2.43 -8.56
C ASN A 199 -9.77 1.15 -9.01
N GLY A 200 -9.73 0.88 -10.30
CA GLY A 200 -10.12 -0.40 -10.88
C GLY A 200 -11.61 -0.75 -10.76
N LYS A 201 -12.50 0.25 -10.71
CA LYS A 201 -13.96 0.04 -10.63
C LYS A 201 -14.52 -0.86 -11.74
N ALA A 202 -13.87 -0.90 -12.90
CA ALA A 202 -14.19 -1.77 -14.03
C ALA A 202 -13.08 -2.81 -14.33
N SER A 203 -12.14 -3.04 -13.40
CA SER A 203 -11.08 -4.03 -13.57
C SER A 203 -11.64 -5.44 -13.45
N THR A 204 -11.11 -6.34 -14.27
CA THR A 204 -11.43 -7.78 -14.18
C THR A 204 -10.52 -8.49 -13.22
N GLU A 205 -9.23 -8.11 -13.16
CA GLU A 205 -8.19 -8.76 -12.36
C GLU A 205 -7.30 -7.70 -11.70
N GLY A 206 -7.02 -7.86 -10.40
CA GLY A 206 -6.17 -6.95 -9.63
C GLY A 206 -6.59 -5.50 -9.75
N SER A 207 -7.69 -5.12 -9.10
CA SER A 207 -8.20 -3.73 -9.13
C SER A 207 -7.19 -2.70 -8.64
N ILE A 208 -6.31 -3.10 -7.72
CA ILE A 208 -5.13 -2.31 -7.33
C ILE A 208 -3.90 -2.84 -8.06
N LEU A 209 -3.63 -4.13 -7.90
CA LEU A 209 -2.38 -4.74 -8.32
C LEU A 209 -2.63 -6.07 -9.05
N ALA A 210 -2.12 -6.16 -10.28
CA ALA A 210 -1.91 -7.41 -11.01
C ALA A 210 -0.48 -7.44 -11.59
N MET A 211 -0.04 -8.62 -12.03
CA MET A 211 1.34 -8.80 -12.48
C MET A 211 1.50 -9.96 -13.46
N SER A 212 2.60 -9.94 -14.21
CA SER A 212 3.05 -11.12 -14.94
C SER A 212 3.68 -12.14 -13.98
N CYS A 213 3.23 -13.39 -14.09
CA CYS A 213 3.65 -14.47 -13.21
C CYS A 213 4.97 -15.13 -13.63
N MET A 214 5.21 -15.21 -14.95
CA MET A 214 6.37 -15.87 -15.54
C MET A 214 7.06 -14.99 -16.57
N PHE A 215 8.37 -15.15 -16.67
CA PHE A 215 9.22 -14.57 -17.71
C PHE A 215 10.23 -15.63 -18.16
N ASN A 216 10.33 -15.89 -19.47
CA ASN A 216 11.20 -16.94 -20.03
C ASN A 216 11.09 -18.29 -19.29
N ASN A 217 9.85 -18.76 -19.08
CA ASN A 217 9.50 -20.02 -18.41
C ASN A 217 9.97 -20.12 -16.94
N SER A 218 10.34 -19.01 -16.32
CA SER A 218 10.71 -18.93 -14.90
C SER A 218 9.74 -18.03 -14.16
N TYR A 219 9.45 -18.33 -12.89
CA TYR A 219 8.64 -17.46 -12.05
C TYR A 219 9.31 -16.09 -11.86
N SER A 220 8.55 -15.02 -12.05
CA SER A 220 9.00 -13.66 -11.78
C SER A 220 9.19 -13.45 -10.28
N GLY A 221 10.42 -13.19 -9.84
CA GLY A 221 10.74 -12.88 -8.44
C GLY A 221 10.53 -11.39 -8.17
N ARG A 222 9.63 -11.06 -7.24
CA ARG A 222 9.24 -9.68 -6.94
C ARG A 222 9.17 -9.42 -5.45
N ILE A 223 9.57 -8.23 -5.02
CA ILE A 223 9.46 -7.81 -3.63
C ILE A 223 8.33 -6.78 -3.51
N PHE A 224 7.49 -6.93 -2.50
CA PHE A 224 6.45 -5.98 -2.16
C PHE A 224 6.60 -5.53 -0.73
N SER A 225 6.65 -4.22 -0.52
CA SER A 225 6.69 -3.61 0.80
C SER A 225 5.63 -2.53 0.89
N PHE A 226 4.56 -2.84 1.61
CA PHE A 226 3.47 -1.91 1.89
C PHE A 226 3.50 -1.57 3.37
N ASP A 227 4.01 -0.39 3.71
CA ASP A 227 4.06 0.10 5.08
C ASP A 227 3.21 1.36 5.26
N SER A 228 2.31 1.32 6.25
CA SER A 228 1.56 2.49 6.70
C SER A 228 0.65 3.10 5.62
N ASN A 229 0.08 2.28 4.74
CA ASN A 229 -0.77 2.73 3.62
C ASN A 229 -2.27 2.51 3.89
N SER A 230 -3.10 3.23 3.14
CA SER A 230 -4.55 2.99 3.09
C SER A 230 -4.98 2.59 1.67
N PHE A 231 -5.68 1.47 1.56
CA PHE A 231 -6.25 0.92 0.33
C PHE A 231 -7.77 0.91 0.46
N ILE A 232 -8.41 1.96 -0.06
CA ILE A 232 -9.81 2.30 0.25
C ILE A 232 -10.67 2.29 -0.99
N ASP A 233 -11.82 1.62 -0.96
CA ASP A 233 -12.84 1.73 -2.01
C ASP A 233 -12.28 1.43 -3.43
N ASN A 234 -11.42 0.41 -3.57
CA ASN A 234 -10.96 -0.04 -4.88
C ASN A 234 -11.78 -1.23 -5.38
N GLY A 235 -11.82 -1.40 -6.70
CA GLY A 235 -12.48 -2.51 -7.36
C GLY A 235 -13.99 -2.33 -7.59
N GLY A 236 -14.55 -3.32 -8.27
CA GLY A 236 -15.96 -3.39 -8.63
C GLY A 236 -16.50 -4.81 -8.62
N ILE A 237 -17.82 -4.95 -8.75
CA ILE A 237 -18.54 -6.24 -8.63
C ILE A 237 -18.10 -7.32 -9.62
N ASN A 238 -17.41 -6.95 -10.70
CA ASN A 238 -16.92 -7.89 -11.72
C ASN A 238 -15.45 -8.27 -11.53
N SER A 239 -14.76 -7.69 -10.54
CA SER A 239 -13.37 -7.98 -10.28
C SER A 239 -13.20 -9.33 -9.58
N ILE A 240 -12.24 -10.13 -10.03
CA ILE A 240 -11.88 -11.39 -9.37
C ILE A 240 -10.83 -11.20 -8.26
N SER A 241 -10.16 -10.05 -8.20
CA SER A 241 -9.09 -9.78 -7.24
C SER A 241 -8.84 -8.28 -7.05
N ILE A 242 -8.55 -7.84 -5.82
CA ILE A 242 -8.02 -6.49 -5.55
C ILE A 242 -6.50 -6.50 -5.65
N PHE A 243 -5.86 -7.43 -4.95
CA PHE A 243 -4.45 -7.79 -5.09
C PHE A 243 -4.34 -9.21 -5.65
N ASP A 244 -3.74 -9.37 -6.83
CA ASP A 244 -3.49 -10.68 -7.46
C ASP A 244 -1.99 -11.00 -7.46
N PHE A 245 -1.55 -11.86 -6.54
CA PHE A 245 -0.17 -12.27 -6.44
C PHE A 245 0.09 -13.55 -7.24
N CYS A 246 1.15 -13.54 -8.04
CA CYS A 246 1.65 -14.71 -8.75
C CYS A 246 3.15 -14.56 -9.04
N GLY A 247 3.79 -15.59 -9.58
CA GLY A 247 5.25 -15.66 -9.68
C GLY A 247 5.89 -16.24 -8.43
N SER A 248 7.03 -15.71 -8.03
CA SER A 248 7.69 -16.00 -6.75
C SER A 248 7.76 -14.73 -5.88
N PRO A 249 6.62 -14.13 -5.49
CA PRO A 249 6.59 -12.89 -4.73
C PRO A 249 7.07 -13.08 -3.29
N THR A 250 7.73 -12.06 -2.75
CA THR A 250 7.94 -11.84 -1.32
C THR A 250 7.19 -10.57 -0.93
N ALA A 251 6.02 -10.71 -0.33
CA ALA A 251 5.12 -9.60 -0.04
C ALA A 251 4.97 -9.34 1.46
N LYS A 252 5.12 -8.09 1.88
CA LYS A 252 4.95 -7.65 3.27
C LYS A 252 4.00 -6.47 3.35
N PHE A 253 2.93 -6.63 4.13
CA PHE A 253 2.00 -5.58 4.52
C PHE A 253 2.17 -5.29 6.00
N THR A 254 2.56 -4.08 6.35
CA THR A 254 2.74 -3.63 7.73
C THR A 254 1.94 -2.37 8.01
N ASN A 255 1.18 -2.37 9.11
CA ASN A 255 0.42 -1.20 9.57
C ASN A 255 -0.51 -0.58 8.49
N ASN A 256 -1.13 -1.38 7.63
CA ASN A 256 -2.01 -0.84 6.58
C ASN A 256 -3.49 -0.92 6.96
N THR A 257 -4.29 -0.04 6.36
CA THR A 257 -5.76 -0.17 6.30
C THR A 257 -6.17 -0.66 4.91
N ILE A 258 -6.90 -1.77 4.83
CA ILE A 258 -7.48 -2.31 3.59
C ILE A 258 -8.99 -2.39 3.81
N ALA A 259 -9.74 -1.42 3.29
CA ALA A 259 -11.15 -1.32 3.61
C ALA A 259 -12.04 -0.87 2.46
N LYS A 260 -13.32 -1.28 2.53
CA LYS A 260 -14.35 -0.91 1.56
C LYS A 260 -14.05 -1.31 0.12
N ASN A 261 -13.06 -2.16 -0.11
CA ASN A 261 -12.74 -2.64 -1.44
C ASN A 261 -13.80 -3.66 -1.90
N LEU A 262 -14.09 -3.66 -3.19
CA LEU A 262 -15.19 -4.39 -3.79
C LEU A 262 -14.68 -5.35 -4.87
N ALA A 263 -14.99 -6.62 -4.72
CA ALA A 263 -14.81 -7.66 -5.72
C ALA A 263 -16.10 -8.49 -5.87
N SER A 264 -16.15 -9.36 -6.87
CA SER A 264 -17.28 -10.26 -7.09
C SER A 264 -17.63 -11.07 -5.83
N LEU A 265 -18.91 -11.09 -5.46
CA LEU A 265 -19.43 -11.93 -4.37
C LEU A 265 -19.52 -13.41 -4.76
N THR A 266 -19.26 -13.76 -6.01
CA THR A 266 -19.29 -15.14 -6.52
C THR A 266 -17.91 -15.79 -6.53
N ASN A 267 -16.88 -15.02 -6.90
CA ASN A 267 -15.51 -15.54 -7.09
C ASN A 267 -14.41 -14.50 -6.86
N GLY A 268 -14.76 -13.32 -6.37
CA GLY A 268 -13.83 -12.21 -6.12
C GLY A 268 -13.08 -12.35 -4.81
N ASN A 269 -11.87 -11.80 -4.79
CA ASN A 269 -10.94 -11.91 -3.68
C ASN A 269 -10.35 -10.54 -3.31
N ILE A 270 -10.17 -10.22 -2.03
CA ILE A 270 -9.43 -8.99 -1.67
C ILE A 270 -7.93 -9.25 -1.82
N ILE A 271 -7.41 -10.28 -1.16
CA ILE A 271 -6.03 -10.73 -1.29
C ILE A 271 -6.05 -12.14 -1.87
N LYS A 272 -5.54 -12.30 -3.10
CA LYS A 272 -5.40 -13.60 -3.76
C LYS A 272 -3.93 -14.02 -3.78
N PHE A 273 -3.62 -15.09 -3.06
CA PHE A 273 -2.27 -15.65 -2.96
C PHE A 273 -2.33 -17.17 -3.20
N THR A 274 -2.56 -17.54 -4.46
CA THR A 274 -2.77 -18.92 -4.89
C THR A 274 -2.10 -19.22 -6.23
N GLY A 275 -1.73 -20.47 -6.42
CA GLY A 275 -1.29 -21.04 -7.69
C GLY A 275 -2.41 -21.28 -8.70
N ASP A 276 -3.67 -21.15 -8.28
CA ASP A 276 -4.87 -21.45 -9.10
C ASP A 276 -4.82 -22.83 -9.76
N ALA A 277 -4.14 -23.77 -9.11
CA ALA A 277 -3.86 -25.10 -9.64
C ALA A 277 -4.18 -26.17 -8.62
N ASP A 278 -4.78 -27.26 -9.10
CA ASP A 278 -4.93 -28.51 -8.36
C ASP A 278 -3.76 -29.45 -8.71
N PRO A 279 -2.85 -29.75 -7.76
CA PRO A 279 -1.71 -30.63 -8.01
C PRO A 279 -2.11 -32.01 -8.52
N LEU A 280 -3.31 -32.50 -8.16
CA LEU A 280 -3.82 -33.80 -8.61
C LEU A 280 -4.27 -33.79 -10.08
N LYS A 281 -4.39 -32.62 -10.70
CA LYS A 281 -4.86 -32.43 -12.08
C LYS A 281 -3.75 -32.01 -13.05
N ASN A 282 -2.47 -32.09 -12.65
CA ASN A 282 -1.32 -31.69 -13.47
C ASN A 282 -1.44 -30.27 -14.06
N GLN A 283 -2.04 -29.34 -13.32
CA GLN A 283 -2.20 -27.96 -13.75
C GLN A 283 -0.92 -27.15 -13.48
N THR A 284 -0.59 -26.21 -14.37
CA THR A 284 0.54 -25.29 -14.14
C THR A 284 0.16 -24.26 -13.10
N SER A 285 0.88 -24.25 -11.98
CA SER A 285 0.71 -23.24 -10.94
C SER A 285 1.21 -21.87 -11.42
N LYS A 286 0.43 -20.82 -11.16
CA LYS A 286 0.88 -19.43 -11.37
C LYS A 286 1.75 -18.90 -10.22
N LEU A 287 1.82 -19.60 -9.10
CA LEU A 287 2.55 -19.20 -7.88
C LEU A 287 3.63 -20.24 -7.55
N SER A 288 4.82 -19.78 -7.19
CA SER A 288 5.93 -20.62 -6.76
C SER A 288 5.76 -21.08 -5.31
N SER A 289 6.29 -22.24 -4.97
CA SER A 289 6.41 -22.68 -3.57
C SER A 289 7.42 -21.85 -2.76
N SER A 290 8.30 -21.10 -3.42
CA SER A 290 9.24 -20.14 -2.79
C SER A 290 8.60 -18.80 -2.41
N SER A 291 7.31 -18.61 -2.71
CA SER A 291 6.61 -17.36 -2.45
C SER A 291 6.40 -17.14 -0.95
N SER A 292 6.29 -15.88 -0.51
CA SER A 292 5.94 -15.55 0.86
C SER A 292 5.02 -14.33 0.95
N LEU A 293 4.09 -14.38 1.91
CA LEU A 293 3.21 -13.28 2.28
C LEU A 293 3.27 -13.06 3.80
N THR A 294 3.56 -11.84 4.23
CA THR A 294 3.48 -11.41 5.62
C THR A 294 2.45 -10.30 5.76
N LEU A 295 1.42 -10.51 6.56
CA LEU A 295 0.50 -9.48 7.01
C LEU A 295 0.78 -9.23 8.50
N GLN A 296 1.22 -8.02 8.84
CA GLN A 296 1.50 -7.61 10.20
C GLN A 296 0.75 -6.31 10.56
N ASN A 297 -0.07 -6.33 11.60
CA ASN A 297 -0.78 -5.16 12.13
C ASN A 297 -1.70 -4.46 11.13
N ASN A 298 -2.33 -5.21 10.22
CA ASN A 298 -3.21 -4.60 9.23
C ASN A 298 -4.66 -4.59 9.73
N THR A 299 -5.41 -3.54 9.37
CA THR A 299 -6.85 -3.46 9.55
C THR A 299 -7.54 -3.77 8.22
N ILE A 300 -8.15 -4.95 8.10
CA ILE A 300 -8.77 -5.48 6.88
C ILE A 300 -10.26 -5.70 7.14
N VAL A 301 -11.06 -4.65 6.92
CA VAL A 301 -12.47 -4.59 7.36
C VAL A 301 -13.37 -3.94 6.31
N GLU A 302 -14.68 -4.20 6.39
CA GLU A 302 -15.70 -3.60 5.52
C GLU A 302 -15.46 -3.81 4.01
N ASN A 303 -14.62 -4.77 3.61
CA ASN A 303 -14.48 -5.15 2.21
C ASN A 303 -15.64 -6.06 1.81
N SER A 304 -15.98 -6.08 0.52
CA SER A 304 -17.05 -6.91 -0.04
C SER A 304 -16.50 -7.78 -1.16
N ALA A 305 -16.41 -9.09 -0.93
CA ALA A 305 -15.87 -10.06 -1.88
C ALA A 305 -16.34 -11.47 -1.50
N TYR A 306 -16.30 -12.42 -2.43
CA TYR A 306 -16.57 -13.81 -2.08
C TYR A 306 -15.63 -14.32 -0.97
N THR A 307 -14.35 -13.99 -1.08
CA THR A 307 -13.31 -14.32 -0.09
C THR A 307 -12.45 -13.09 0.23
N THR A 308 -12.17 -12.81 1.49
CA THR A 308 -11.24 -11.70 1.82
C THR A 308 -9.79 -12.13 1.57
N PHE A 309 -9.38 -13.29 2.09
CA PHE A 309 -8.05 -13.87 1.85
C PHE A 309 -8.12 -15.29 1.26
N LEU A 310 -7.72 -15.45 0.00
CA LEU A 310 -7.67 -16.75 -0.67
C LEU A 310 -6.23 -17.28 -0.67
N TYR A 311 -6.04 -18.52 -0.21
CA TYR A 311 -4.73 -19.17 -0.10
C TYR A 311 -4.78 -20.65 -0.50
N ASP A 312 -3.60 -21.24 -0.73
CA ASP A 312 -3.39 -22.68 -0.95
C ASP A 312 -2.14 -23.18 -0.20
N LYS A 313 -1.54 -24.31 -0.61
CA LYS A 313 -0.31 -24.86 0.00
C LYS A 313 0.99 -24.19 -0.44
N LEU A 314 0.97 -23.30 -1.43
CA LEU A 314 2.18 -22.80 -2.06
C LEU A 314 2.73 -21.57 -1.34
N GLY A 315 3.98 -21.66 -0.89
CA GLY A 315 4.63 -20.56 -0.19
C GLY A 315 4.14 -20.38 1.25
N THR A 316 4.82 -19.50 1.98
CA THR A 316 4.55 -19.21 3.39
C THR A 316 3.60 -18.01 3.54
N LYS A 317 2.71 -18.06 4.53
CA LYS A 317 1.75 -17.01 4.84
C LYS A 317 1.77 -16.76 6.35
N GLU A 318 2.37 -15.64 6.75
CA GLU A 318 2.50 -15.22 8.13
C GLU A 318 1.51 -14.10 8.42
N LEU A 319 0.46 -14.38 9.19
CA LEU A 319 -0.51 -13.37 9.61
C LEU A 319 -0.33 -13.14 11.11
N ASN A 320 0.10 -11.93 11.47
CA ASN A 320 0.36 -11.53 12.84
C ASN A 320 -0.36 -10.21 13.18
N PHE A 321 -1.10 -10.18 14.29
CA PHE A 321 -1.74 -8.95 14.81
C PHE A 321 -2.69 -8.24 13.83
N ASN A 322 -3.32 -8.98 12.90
CA ASN A 322 -4.25 -8.36 11.94
C ASN A 322 -5.69 -8.41 12.44
N ILE A 323 -6.48 -7.44 12.00
CA ILE A 323 -7.94 -7.52 12.01
C ILE A 323 -8.35 -7.98 10.61
N LEU A 324 -8.83 -9.22 10.47
CA LEU A 324 -9.38 -9.75 9.22
C LEU A 324 -10.80 -10.23 9.50
N ALA A 325 -11.68 -9.24 9.63
CA ALA A 325 -13.01 -9.38 10.21
C ALA A 325 -13.96 -8.33 9.64
N PHE A 326 -15.27 -8.47 9.90
CA PHE A 326 -16.27 -7.48 9.51
C PHE A 326 -16.29 -7.16 8.00
N ASN A 327 -15.91 -8.13 7.18
CA ASN A 327 -16.03 -8.08 5.73
C ASN A 327 -17.36 -8.74 5.31
N THR A 328 -17.88 -8.38 4.14
CA THR A 328 -19.06 -9.01 3.55
C THR A 328 -18.61 -10.04 2.53
N GLY A 329 -19.16 -11.25 2.60
CA GLY A 329 -18.74 -12.36 1.75
C GLY A 329 -19.09 -13.72 2.32
N SER A 330 -18.63 -14.76 1.64
CA SER A 330 -18.73 -16.13 2.18
C SER A 330 -17.58 -16.44 3.13
N TYR A 331 -16.37 -15.96 2.85
CA TYR A 331 -15.16 -16.34 3.59
C TYR A 331 -14.31 -15.13 3.98
N ALA A 332 -13.85 -15.11 5.24
CA ALA A 332 -12.80 -14.20 5.70
C ALA A 332 -11.44 -14.71 5.21
N CYS A 333 -11.21 -16.01 5.31
CA CYS A 333 -10.14 -16.68 4.62
C CYS A 333 -10.61 -18.03 4.09
N LYS A 334 -10.07 -18.47 2.95
CA LYS A 334 -10.50 -19.70 2.29
C LYS A 334 -9.30 -20.45 1.70
N TYR A 335 -9.25 -21.75 1.96
CA TYR A 335 -8.38 -22.66 1.23
C TYR A 335 -8.94 -22.96 -0.17
N LEU A 336 -8.09 -22.90 -1.20
CA LEU A 336 -8.52 -23.03 -2.59
C LEU A 336 -9.21 -24.37 -2.89
N LEU A 337 -8.64 -25.49 -2.42
CA LEU A 337 -8.97 -26.84 -2.89
C LEU A 337 -10.00 -27.58 -2.04
N GLY A 338 -10.97 -26.87 -1.47
CA GLY A 338 -12.06 -27.47 -0.68
C GLY A 338 -11.96 -27.13 0.79
N ALA A 339 -12.32 -28.08 1.67
CA ALA A 339 -12.37 -27.85 3.11
C ALA A 339 -10.96 -27.84 3.74
N ALA A 340 -10.63 -26.79 4.46
CA ALA A 340 -9.28 -26.63 5.03
C ALA A 340 -8.97 -27.59 6.19
N ALA A 341 -9.99 -28.07 6.93
CA ALA A 341 -9.81 -28.71 8.24
C ALA A 341 -8.85 -29.93 8.25
N ALA A 342 -8.84 -30.72 7.17
CA ALA A 342 -8.02 -31.93 7.03
C ALA A 342 -6.66 -31.67 6.34
N GLU A 343 -6.44 -30.47 5.84
CA GLU A 343 -5.21 -30.12 5.16
C GLU A 343 -4.04 -30.01 6.14
N LYS A 344 -2.85 -30.26 5.61
CA LYS A 344 -1.58 -30.15 6.34
C LYS A 344 -0.56 -29.40 5.52
N ASP A 345 0.44 -28.84 6.19
CA ASP A 345 1.59 -28.16 5.61
C ASP A 345 1.18 -27.05 4.62
N THR A 346 0.13 -26.30 4.97
CA THR A 346 -0.41 -25.24 4.10
C THR A 346 0.48 -23.99 4.04
N GLY A 347 1.52 -23.94 4.89
CA GLY A 347 2.39 -22.78 5.06
C GLY A 347 1.70 -21.60 5.74
N LEU A 348 0.47 -21.75 6.25
CA LEU A 348 -0.27 -20.71 6.96
C LEU A 348 0.05 -20.73 8.45
N ASN A 349 0.52 -19.59 8.95
CA ASN A 349 0.81 -19.37 10.37
C ASN A 349 0.05 -18.14 10.87
N LEU A 350 -0.64 -18.29 12.00
CA LEU A 350 -1.52 -17.27 12.56
C LEU A 350 -1.15 -16.98 14.02
N LYS A 351 -0.90 -15.71 14.37
CA LYS A 351 -0.76 -15.27 15.76
C LYS A 351 -1.48 -13.96 16.01
N PHE A 352 -2.23 -13.87 17.10
CA PHE A 352 -2.86 -12.62 17.56
C PHE A 352 -3.75 -11.93 16.53
N ASN A 353 -4.35 -12.66 15.60
CA ASN A 353 -5.29 -12.09 14.64
C ASN A 353 -6.71 -12.10 15.21
N ALA A 354 -7.48 -11.07 14.91
CA ALA A 354 -8.93 -11.07 15.11
C ALA A 354 -9.62 -11.66 13.87
N LEU A 355 -10.18 -12.86 14.04
CA LEU A 355 -10.74 -13.69 12.97
C LEU A 355 -12.06 -14.32 13.39
N ASN A 356 -12.95 -14.60 12.44
CA ASN A 356 -14.12 -15.42 12.70
C ASN A 356 -13.75 -16.91 12.58
N LEU A 357 -13.41 -17.54 13.70
CA LEU A 357 -12.89 -18.91 13.73
C LEU A 357 -14.01 -19.95 13.82
N THR A 358 -15.00 -19.71 14.69
CA THR A 358 -16.08 -20.67 14.97
C THR A 358 -17.45 -20.27 14.41
N GLY A 359 -17.56 -19.11 13.77
CA GLY A 359 -18.77 -18.64 13.10
C GLY A 359 -18.79 -18.99 11.60
N ASN A 360 -19.97 -18.89 10.98
CA ASN A 360 -20.17 -19.35 9.60
C ASN A 360 -20.17 -18.21 8.56
N THR A 361 -20.20 -16.94 8.96
CA THR A 361 -20.41 -15.82 8.03
C THR A 361 -19.69 -14.54 8.48
N PRO A 362 -18.69 -14.05 7.74
CA PRO A 362 -17.82 -14.83 6.86
C PRO A 362 -16.84 -15.69 7.69
N LYS A 363 -16.78 -17.01 7.43
CA LYS A 363 -15.89 -17.93 8.16
C LYS A 363 -14.43 -17.75 7.70
N CYS A 364 -13.46 -17.86 8.60
CA CYS A 364 -12.07 -18.10 8.24
C CYS A 364 -11.81 -19.61 8.18
N ASP A 365 -11.82 -20.20 6.99
CA ASP A 365 -11.60 -21.63 6.80
C ASP A 365 -10.11 -21.96 6.79
N ILE A 366 -9.65 -22.63 7.84
CA ILE A 366 -8.24 -22.91 8.12
C ILE A 366 -8.02 -24.34 8.60
N PRO A 367 -6.80 -24.89 8.42
CA PRO A 367 -6.48 -26.23 8.89
C PRO A 367 -6.53 -26.36 10.40
N THR A 368 -6.93 -27.54 10.88
CA THR A 368 -7.01 -27.83 12.32
C THR A 368 -5.64 -27.71 12.99
N GLU A 369 -4.56 -28.03 12.28
CA GLU A 369 -3.18 -27.91 12.80
C GLU A 369 -2.77 -26.45 13.09
N VAL A 370 -3.37 -25.47 12.41
CA VAL A 370 -3.05 -24.04 12.57
C VAL A 370 -3.72 -23.46 13.84
N ILE A 371 -4.84 -24.04 14.28
CA ILE A 371 -5.58 -23.67 15.51
C ILE A 371 -5.46 -24.79 16.53
N SER A 372 -4.25 -25.00 17.05
CA SER A 372 -4.01 -25.96 18.13
C SER A 372 -4.49 -25.44 19.50
N THR A 373 -4.55 -26.34 20.49
CA THR A 373 -4.87 -25.98 21.87
C THR A 373 -3.91 -24.90 22.37
N GLY A 374 -4.45 -23.77 22.87
CA GLY A 374 -3.65 -22.63 23.32
C GLY A 374 -3.26 -21.63 22.22
N ASN A 375 -3.93 -21.66 21.06
CA ASN A 375 -3.75 -20.64 20.02
C ASN A 375 -3.97 -19.22 20.56
N THR A 376 -3.28 -18.24 19.98
CA THR A 376 -3.30 -16.84 20.42
C THR A 376 -4.25 -15.96 19.61
N ASN A 377 -5.01 -16.53 18.66
CA ASN A 377 -5.92 -15.74 17.83
C ASN A 377 -7.23 -15.46 18.59
N ILE A 378 -7.85 -14.33 18.28
CA ILE A 378 -9.06 -13.85 18.94
C ILE A 378 -10.25 -14.21 18.04
N ASP A 379 -11.14 -15.07 18.55
CA ASP A 379 -12.37 -15.42 17.84
C ASP A 379 -13.43 -14.33 18.02
N ILE A 380 -13.77 -13.65 16.93
CA ILE A 380 -14.72 -12.53 16.90
C ILE A 380 -16.15 -12.92 16.52
N LYS A 381 -16.49 -14.22 16.53
CA LYS A 381 -17.80 -14.74 16.11
C LYS A 381 -19.03 -13.97 16.63
N ASN A 382 -19.02 -13.55 17.89
CA ASN A 382 -20.15 -12.87 18.55
C ASN A 382 -19.95 -11.36 18.66
N GLU A 383 -18.86 -10.84 18.11
CA GLU A 383 -18.56 -9.42 18.15
C GLU A 383 -19.19 -8.69 16.98
N VAL A 384 -19.54 -7.42 17.20
CA VAL A 384 -19.98 -6.52 16.15
C VAL A 384 -18.94 -5.44 15.93
N PHE A 385 -18.84 -4.96 14.69
CA PHE A 385 -17.84 -3.96 14.28
C PHE A 385 -17.77 -2.78 15.26
N SER A 386 -18.92 -2.23 15.62
CA SER A 386 -19.02 -1.05 16.48
C SER A 386 -18.57 -1.26 17.92
N ASN A 387 -18.42 -2.52 18.38
CA ASN A 387 -17.85 -2.80 19.69
C ASN A 387 -16.34 -2.70 19.65
N LEU A 388 -15.70 -3.20 18.60
CA LEU A 388 -14.23 -3.32 18.54
C LEU A 388 -13.55 -2.14 17.84
N LEU A 389 -14.24 -1.47 16.92
CA LEU A 389 -13.66 -0.41 16.07
C LEU A 389 -14.54 0.85 16.07
N GLU A 390 -13.90 2.00 15.98
CA GLU A 390 -14.55 3.23 15.54
C GLU A 390 -14.84 3.20 14.03
N PRO A 391 -15.86 3.93 13.54
CA PRO A 391 -16.06 4.10 12.09
C PRO A 391 -14.82 4.69 11.41
N LEU A 392 -14.65 4.41 10.12
CA LEU A 392 -13.57 4.95 9.29
C LEU A 392 -13.45 6.46 9.51
N LYS A 393 -12.25 6.91 9.89
CA LYS A 393 -11.94 8.33 9.95
C LYS A 393 -11.38 8.75 8.60
N GLU A 394 -12.05 9.70 7.95
CA GLU A 394 -11.56 10.31 6.72
C GLU A 394 -10.21 10.99 6.93
N ALA A 395 -9.43 11.13 5.85
CA ALA A 395 -8.10 11.74 5.88
C ALA A 395 -8.12 13.18 6.47
N ASN A 396 -7.34 13.42 7.51
CA ASN A 396 -7.15 14.71 8.15
C ASN A 396 -5.81 14.75 8.92
N GLU A 397 -5.49 15.87 9.57
CA GLU A 397 -4.20 16.00 10.28
C GLU A 397 -4.01 15.05 11.48
N ASN A 398 -5.10 14.55 12.08
CA ASN A 398 -5.06 13.64 13.23
C ASN A 398 -4.82 12.17 12.84
N ASN A 399 -4.77 11.86 11.54
CA ASN A 399 -4.45 10.52 11.05
C ASN A 399 -3.37 10.54 9.95
N GLY A 400 -2.57 11.60 9.90
CA GLY A 400 -1.50 11.73 8.91
C GLY A 400 -2.05 11.80 7.48
N PHE A 401 -3.25 12.37 7.30
CA PHE A 401 -3.92 12.48 6.01
C PHE A 401 -4.18 11.13 5.29
N LEU A 402 -4.32 10.05 6.05
CA LEU A 402 -4.74 8.75 5.55
C LEU A 402 -6.06 8.29 6.22
N PRO A 403 -7.02 7.73 5.48
CA PRO A 403 -8.20 7.14 6.09
C PRO A 403 -7.82 5.90 6.91
N ILE A 404 -8.22 5.84 8.18
CA ILE A 404 -7.87 4.75 9.10
C ILE A 404 -9.00 4.43 10.08
N TYR A 405 -8.90 3.26 10.72
CA TYR A 405 -9.75 2.84 11.82
C TYR A 405 -8.98 2.87 13.13
N TYR A 406 -9.69 3.12 14.23
CA TYR A 406 -9.14 3.04 15.58
C TYR A 406 -9.80 1.90 16.35
N PRO A 407 -9.03 1.02 16.99
CA PRO A 407 -9.60 0.05 17.92
C PRO A 407 -10.15 0.76 19.15
N LYS A 408 -11.27 0.23 19.67
CA LYS A 408 -11.87 0.68 20.93
C LYS A 408 -11.25 -0.09 22.09
N ASN A 409 -11.06 0.61 23.20
CA ASN A 409 -10.71 0.01 24.48
C ASN A 409 -11.95 0.06 25.38
N ASN A 410 -12.66 -1.06 25.47
CA ASN A 410 -13.81 -1.22 26.35
C ASN A 410 -13.41 -1.92 27.67
N PHE A 411 -12.12 -2.15 27.91
CA PHE A 411 -11.57 -2.93 29.01
C PHE A 411 -12.14 -4.36 29.04
N SER A 412 -12.27 -4.97 27.86
CA SER A 412 -12.84 -6.31 27.69
C SER A 412 -11.81 -7.30 27.13
N ALA A 413 -12.06 -8.60 27.31
CA ALA A 413 -11.18 -9.65 26.80
C ALA A 413 -11.17 -9.77 25.27
N THR A 414 -12.13 -9.14 24.57
CA THR A 414 -12.21 -9.14 23.11
C THR A 414 -11.69 -7.84 22.48
N ASP A 415 -11.19 -6.91 23.31
CA ASP A 415 -10.54 -5.70 22.82
C ASP A 415 -9.30 -6.03 21.98
N LEU A 416 -9.05 -5.21 20.96
CA LEU A 416 -7.98 -5.44 19.97
C LEU A 416 -6.73 -4.61 20.28
N ILE A 417 -6.53 -4.29 21.56
CA ILE A 417 -5.43 -3.47 22.08
C ILE A 417 -4.66 -4.32 23.09
N ASP A 418 -3.33 -4.25 23.05
CA ASP A 418 -2.42 -4.95 23.98
C ASP A 418 -2.70 -6.46 24.12
N VAL A 419 -3.01 -7.11 23.01
CA VAL A 419 -3.44 -8.52 22.94
C VAL A 419 -2.33 -9.55 23.27
N ASP A 420 -1.07 -9.12 23.37
CA ASP A 420 0.09 -9.98 23.63
C ASP A 420 0.74 -9.64 24.99
N LEU A 421 -0.03 -9.84 26.07
CA LEU A 421 0.40 -9.53 27.44
C LEU A 421 1.60 -10.36 27.92
N GLU A 422 1.81 -11.52 27.32
CA GLU A 422 2.90 -12.44 27.67
C GLU A 422 4.14 -12.29 26.76
N ASN A 423 4.16 -11.32 25.84
CA ASN A 423 5.22 -11.10 24.86
C ASN A 423 5.60 -12.37 24.06
N LYS A 424 4.59 -13.15 23.68
CA LYS A 424 4.72 -14.37 22.86
C LYS A 424 4.86 -14.05 21.36
N GLY A 425 4.60 -12.81 20.96
CA GLY A 425 4.76 -12.28 19.61
C GLY A 425 5.62 -11.01 19.58
N THR A 426 5.62 -10.33 18.43
CA THR A 426 6.30 -9.04 18.26
C THR A 426 5.43 -8.13 17.42
N CYS A 427 4.68 -7.25 18.07
CA CYS A 427 3.97 -6.16 17.41
C CYS A 427 4.97 -5.11 16.90
N GLN A 428 4.56 -4.27 15.94
CA GLN A 428 5.45 -3.21 15.44
C GLN A 428 5.54 -2.08 16.44
N THR A 429 6.70 -1.43 16.51
CA THR A 429 6.96 -0.34 17.46
C THR A 429 6.28 0.97 17.07
N GLN A 430 5.71 1.06 15.88
CA GLN A 430 4.95 2.21 15.39
C GLN A 430 3.57 1.79 14.89
N ASP A 431 2.60 2.70 14.93
CA ASP A 431 1.30 2.55 14.28
C ASP A 431 1.31 3.09 12.83
N GLN A 432 0.17 2.99 12.14
CA GLN A 432 0.03 3.45 10.75
C GLN A 432 0.31 4.96 10.55
N ARG A 433 0.18 5.77 11.61
CA ARG A 433 0.45 7.21 11.57
C ARG A 433 1.94 7.51 11.72
N GLY A 434 2.77 6.48 11.94
CA GLY A 434 4.19 6.60 12.29
C GLY A 434 4.42 6.96 13.76
N LEU A 435 3.39 6.88 14.61
CA LEU A 435 3.55 7.17 16.04
C LEU A 435 4.07 5.95 16.78
N SER A 436 5.07 6.15 17.63
CA SER A 436 5.60 5.09 18.48
C SER A 436 4.51 4.53 19.40
N ARG A 437 4.37 3.22 19.41
CA ARG A 437 3.61 2.49 20.43
C ARG A 437 4.45 2.52 21.70
N LEU A 438 4.00 3.27 22.70
CA LEU A 438 4.68 3.33 23.99
C LEU A 438 4.48 1.99 24.70
N VAL A 439 5.55 1.19 24.79
CA VAL A 439 5.60 0.03 25.68
C VAL A 439 5.85 0.55 27.09
N SER A 440 4.85 1.15 27.71
CA SER A 440 4.98 1.51 29.12
C SER A 440 3.64 1.33 29.82
N ASN A 441 3.66 0.57 30.91
CA ASN A 441 2.62 0.50 31.94
C ASN A 441 2.42 1.85 32.67
N THR A 442 2.82 2.96 32.05
CA THR A 442 2.66 4.31 32.56
C THR A 442 1.44 4.92 31.90
N TYR A 443 0.31 4.84 32.59
CA TYR A 443 -0.89 5.60 32.28
C TYR A 443 -0.54 7.08 32.18
N TYR A 444 -0.39 7.61 30.96
CA TYR A 444 -0.40 9.05 30.75
C TYR A 444 -1.85 9.53 30.73
N TYR A 445 -2.34 9.87 31.93
CA TYR A 445 -3.43 10.79 32.23
C TYR A 445 -4.68 10.73 31.33
N GLN A 446 -5.63 9.86 31.69
CA GLN A 446 -7.03 10.29 31.71
C GLN A 446 -7.23 11.15 32.95
N THR A 447 -7.64 12.41 32.79
CA THR A 447 -8.55 13.11 33.71
C THR A 447 -8.80 14.52 33.19
N LEU A 448 -10.01 14.76 32.68
CA LEU A 448 -10.73 16.01 32.93
C LEU A 448 -12.20 15.66 33.12
N GLU A 449 -12.51 14.89 34.16
CA GLU A 449 -13.80 15.07 34.82
C GLU A 449 -13.71 16.38 35.62
N LYS A 450 -14.43 17.40 35.15
CA LYS A 450 -14.87 18.48 36.00
C LYS A 450 -15.87 17.90 37.00
N SER A 451 -15.47 17.78 38.25
CA SER A 451 -16.42 17.75 39.37
C SER A 451 -16.08 18.86 40.37
N LYS A 452 -17.16 19.31 41.01
CA LYS A 452 -17.37 20.61 41.66
C LYS A 452 -16.54 20.79 42.94
N ASN A 453 -16.21 22.04 43.22
CA ASN A 453 -16.63 22.74 44.44
C ASN A 453 -16.80 24.22 44.14
#